data_AF-A0A6L7EZS0-F1
#
_entry.id   AF-A0A6L7EZS0-F1
#
_cell.length_a   1.000
_cell.length_b   1.000
_cell.length_c   1.000
_cell.angle_alpha   90.00
_cell.angle_beta   90.00
_cell.angle_gamma   90.00
#
_symmetry.space_group_name_H-M   'P 1'
#
loop_
_entity.id
_entity.type
_entity.pdbx_description
1 polymer ?
#
loop_
_entity_poly.entity_id
_entity_poly.type
_entity_poly.pdbx_seq_one_letter_code
_entity_poly.pdbx_strand_id
1 'polypeptide(L)'
;MARRLAASLAGLGVLLLLAPSPATAAQKTLVDARRDAPARFDITTVRATNTTGRLTVSTRFRALDGDGTQIFGFSVQSSDRSESYMVTAVRRPSGRVKTVIDGTAPTDQCTTDTTWSPRQDVIEVSVVGQCLLPGAVRVTTFVGAGDGSYGDPSDFTRGFRVPQD
;
A
#
# COMPACT_ATOMS: atom_id res chain seq x y z
N MET A 1 -65.03 -42.24 -11.02
CA MET A 1 -63.65 -42.67 -11.40
C MET A 1 -62.86 -41.40 -11.74
N ALA A 2 -62.06 -40.90 -10.77
CA ALA A 2 -60.59 -41.00 -10.71
C ALA A 2 -59.89 -40.02 -11.71
N ARG A 3 -59.59 -38.77 -11.32
CA ARG A 3 -58.35 -38.26 -10.65
C ARG A 3 -57.05 -38.55 -11.42
N ARG A 4 -56.34 -37.49 -11.87
CA ARG A 4 -54.86 -37.23 -11.85
C ARG A 4 -54.58 -35.98 -12.73
N LEU A 5 -54.19 -34.80 -12.24
CA LEU A 5 -52.95 -34.35 -11.54
C LEU A 5 -51.65 -34.66 -12.31
N ALA A 6 -51.05 -33.62 -12.94
CA ALA A 6 -49.61 -33.43 -13.17
C ALA A 6 -49.40 -31.97 -13.64
N ALA A 7 -49.13 -31.01 -12.76
CA ALA A 7 -47.88 -30.72 -12.04
C ALA A 7 -46.88 -29.94 -12.91
N SER A 8 -46.94 -28.62 -12.75
CA SER A 8 -46.00 -27.60 -13.21
C SER A 8 -44.62 -27.80 -12.58
N LEU A 9 -43.56 -27.57 -13.36
CA LEU A 9 -42.21 -27.32 -12.83
C LEU A 9 -41.49 -26.31 -13.75
N ALA A 10 -41.77 -25.03 -13.50
CA ALA A 10 -40.95 -23.92 -13.99
C ALA A 10 -39.78 -23.75 -13.01
N GLY A 11 -38.62 -24.30 -13.38
CA GLY A 11 -37.38 -24.09 -12.64
C GLY A 11 -36.83 -22.70 -12.91
N LEU A 12 -37.18 -21.71 -12.08
CA LEU A 12 -36.45 -20.45 -12.00
C LEU A 12 -35.12 -20.69 -11.27
N GLY A 13 -34.06 -20.91 -12.03
CA GLY A 13 -32.69 -20.84 -11.51
C GLY A 13 -32.34 -19.40 -11.17
N VAL A 14 -32.38 -19.05 -9.88
CA VAL A 14 -31.87 -17.78 -9.37
C VAL A 14 -30.34 -17.85 -9.41
N LEU A 15 -29.73 -17.27 -10.44
CA LEU A 15 -28.29 -16.95 -10.43
C LEU A 15 -28.06 -15.83 -9.39
N LEU A 16 -27.57 -16.21 -8.21
CA LEU A 16 -26.99 -15.26 -7.25
C LEU A 16 -25.69 -14.71 -7.83
N LEU A 17 -25.77 -13.54 -8.46
CA LEU A 17 -24.61 -12.72 -8.80
C LEU A 17 -23.94 -12.29 -7.49
N LEU A 18 -22.87 -12.98 -7.10
CA LEU A 18 -21.95 -12.50 -6.08
C LEU A 18 -21.31 -11.21 -6.61
N ALA A 19 -21.85 -10.07 -6.20
CA ALA A 19 -21.24 -8.77 -6.48
C ALA A 19 -19.91 -8.71 -5.71
N PRO A 20 -18.76 -8.52 -6.37
CA PRO A 20 -17.49 -8.32 -5.68
C PRO A 20 -17.60 -7.07 -4.82
N SER A 21 -17.30 -7.19 -3.52
CA SER A 21 -17.25 -6.05 -2.61
C SER A 21 -16.32 -4.97 -3.17
N PRO A 22 -16.73 -3.69 -3.14
CA PRO A 22 -15.91 -2.62 -3.67
C PRO A 22 -14.64 -2.48 -2.83
N ALA A 23 -13.48 -2.68 -3.46
CA ALA A 23 -12.19 -2.43 -2.83
C ALA A 23 -12.14 -0.96 -2.37
N THR A 24 -11.99 -0.72 -1.07
CA THR A 24 -12.01 0.64 -0.52
C THR A 24 -10.61 1.26 -0.58
N ALA A 25 -10.46 2.32 -1.38
CA ALA A 25 -9.22 3.09 -1.44
C ALA A 25 -9.32 4.41 -0.66
N ALA A 26 -8.37 4.65 0.24
CA ALA A 26 -8.20 5.95 0.90
C ALA A 26 -7.16 6.80 0.14
N GLN A 27 -7.42 8.11 -0.02
CA GLN A 27 -6.49 9.07 -0.62
C GLN A 27 -6.28 10.28 0.30
N LYS A 28 -5.03 10.75 0.39
CA LYS A 28 -4.67 11.99 1.10
C LYS A 28 -3.54 12.73 0.38
N THR A 29 -3.67 14.05 0.30
CA THR A 29 -2.64 14.97 -0.23
C THR A 29 -1.93 15.68 0.93
N LEU A 30 -0.63 15.89 0.79
CA LEU A 30 0.21 16.47 1.82
C LEU A 30 1.04 17.59 1.21
N VAL A 31 1.33 18.59 2.02
CA VAL A 31 2.07 19.79 1.62
C VAL A 31 3.24 19.91 2.58
N ASP A 32 4.45 20.02 2.04
CA ASP A 32 5.63 20.37 2.83
C ASP A 32 5.50 21.83 3.30
N ALA A 33 5.13 21.98 4.58
CA ALA A 33 4.94 23.29 5.19
C ALA A 33 6.26 24.01 5.51
N ARG A 34 7.38 23.27 5.62
CA ARG A 34 8.66 23.81 6.08
C ARG A 34 9.58 24.22 4.92
N ARG A 35 9.36 23.67 3.72
CA ARG A 35 10.15 23.96 2.50
C ARG A 35 11.65 23.71 2.67
N ASP A 36 12.01 22.97 3.70
CA ASP A 36 13.38 22.61 4.08
C ASP A 36 13.69 21.15 3.75
N ALA A 37 12.67 20.37 3.36
CA ALA A 37 12.91 19.14 2.61
C ALA A 37 13.75 19.54 1.40
N PRO A 38 14.96 18.99 1.21
CA PRO A 38 15.84 19.36 0.12
C PRO A 38 15.06 19.15 -1.17
N ALA A 39 14.60 20.25 -1.75
CA ALA A 39 13.53 20.30 -2.74
C ALA A 39 13.71 19.22 -3.81
N ARG A 40 13.07 18.06 -3.68
CA ARG A 40 13.17 17.01 -4.70
C ARG A 40 11.88 16.23 -4.87
N PHE A 41 11.14 15.88 -3.81
CA PHE A 41 9.98 14.99 -3.95
C PHE A 41 8.78 15.45 -3.12
N ASP A 42 7.79 16.08 -3.77
CA ASP A 42 6.50 16.38 -3.11
C ASP A 42 5.59 15.15 -3.18
N ILE A 43 5.23 14.55 -2.05
CA ILE A 43 4.20 13.48 -2.03
C ILE A 43 2.83 14.10 -2.32
N THR A 44 2.30 13.88 -3.52
CA THR A 44 1.04 14.48 -3.97
C THR A 44 -0.16 13.60 -3.64
N THR A 45 0.02 12.28 -3.61
CA THR A 45 -1.03 11.31 -3.34
C THR A 45 -0.44 10.05 -2.74
N VAL A 46 -1.02 9.59 -1.64
CA VAL A 46 -0.83 8.22 -1.14
C VAL A 46 -2.14 7.48 -1.30
N ARG A 47 -2.08 6.30 -1.91
CA ARG A 47 -3.19 5.35 -2.00
C ARG A 47 -2.73 4.02 -1.42
N ALA A 48 -3.54 3.44 -0.54
CA ALA A 48 -3.29 2.12 -0.01
C ALA A 48 -4.53 1.24 -0.18
N THR A 49 -4.30 -0.01 -0.59
CA THR A 49 -5.33 -1.05 -0.69
C THR A 49 -4.89 -2.20 0.20
N ASN A 50 -5.74 -2.60 1.14
CA ASN A 50 -5.45 -3.67 2.08
C ASN A 50 -6.49 -4.78 1.90
N THR A 51 -6.01 -5.96 1.52
CA THR A 51 -6.82 -7.18 1.33
C THR A 51 -6.30 -8.26 2.26
N THR A 52 -6.98 -9.40 2.35
CA THR A 52 -6.53 -10.54 3.17
C THR A 52 -5.13 -11.05 2.78
N GLY A 53 -4.74 -10.94 1.50
CA GLY A 53 -3.49 -11.52 0.98
C GLY A 53 -2.44 -10.51 0.52
N ARG A 54 -2.77 -9.21 0.51
CA ARG A 54 -1.88 -8.16 0.00
C ARG A 54 -2.19 -6.80 0.58
N LEU A 55 -1.15 -6.07 0.95
CA LEU A 55 -1.17 -4.62 1.16
C LEU A 55 -0.38 -3.95 0.04
N THR A 56 -1.01 -3.08 -0.73
CA THR A 56 -0.35 -2.29 -1.78
C THR A 56 -0.39 -0.83 -1.41
N VAL A 57 0.77 -0.17 -1.37
CA VAL A 57 0.93 1.26 -1.16
C VAL A 57 1.48 1.88 -2.43
N SER A 58 0.68 2.72 -3.07
CA SER A 58 1.01 3.48 -4.27
C SER A 58 1.13 4.95 -3.91
N THR A 59 2.29 5.53 -4.14
CA THR A 59 2.58 6.93 -3.82
C THR A 59 2.95 7.67 -5.10
N ARG A 60 2.28 8.79 -5.33
CA ARG A 60 2.62 9.74 -6.39
C ARG A 60 3.42 10.90 -5.82
N PHE A 61 4.34 11.36 -6.64
CA PHE A 61 5.26 12.42 -6.32
C PHE A 61 5.12 13.58 -7.31
N ARG A 62 5.89 14.63 -7.07
CA ARG A 62 6.30 15.60 -8.08
C ARG A 62 7.81 15.50 -8.18
N ALA A 63 8.35 15.42 -9.41
CA ALA A 63 9.79 15.42 -9.69
C ALA A 63 10.57 14.22 -9.10
N LEU A 64 10.06 12.99 -9.28
CA LEU A 64 10.70 11.75 -8.85
C LEU A 64 11.96 11.40 -9.68
N ASP A 65 12.28 12.15 -10.72
CA ASP A 65 13.33 11.89 -11.70
C ASP A 65 14.74 12.35 -11.27
N GLY A 66 15.05 12.26 -9.98
CA GLY A 66 16.34 12.67 -9.43
C GLY A 66 17.54 11.77 -9.77
N ASP A 67 18.68 12.41 -9.99
CA ASP A 67 19.99 11.77 -10.09
C ASP A 67 20.57 11.56 -8.69
N GLY A 68 20.54 10.32 -8.19
CA GLY A 68 21.05 9.99 -6.87
C GLY A 68 20.45 8.70 -6.30
N THR A 69 20.86 8.36 -5.07
CA THR A 69 20.14 7.35 -4.29
C THR A 69 18.87 8.00 -3.72
N GLN A 70 17.73 7.37 -3.96
CA GLN A 70 16.43 7.77 -3.45
C GLN A 70 15.89 6.70 -2.51
N ILE A 71 15.22 7.14 -1.46
CA ILE A 71 14.67 6.27 -0.43
C ILE A 71 13.18 6.58 -0.34
N PHE A 72 12.36 5.55 -0.48
CA PHE A 72 10.93 5.62 -0.19
C PHE A 72 10.65 4.62 0.92
N GLY A 73 9.81 4.98 1.87
CA GLY A 73 9.35 4.01 2.83
C GLY A 73 7.98 4.31 3.37
N PHE A 74 7.41 3.32 4.04
CA PHE A 74 6.17 3.47 4.77
C PHE A 74 6.12 2.54 5.98
N SER A 75 5.54 3.05 7.05
CA SER A 75 5.18 2.27 8.22
C SER A 75 3.73 1.78 8.10
N VAL A 76 3.53 0.56 8.56
CA VAL A 76 2.24 -0.09 8.70
C VAL A 76 2.06 -0.40 10.18
N GLN A 77 0.96 0.04 10.75
CA GLN A 77 0.63 -0.19 12.14
C GLN A 77 -0.76 -0.80 12.23
N SER A 78 -0.96 -1.73 13.16
CA SER A 78 -2.29 -2.21 13.49
C SER A 78 -3.15 -1.05 14.03
N SER A 79 -4.47 -1.16 13.92
CA SER A 79 -5.37 -0.08 14.37
C SER A 79 -5.25 0.24 15.86
N ASP A 80 -4.92 -0.76 16.68
CA ASP A 80 -4.66 -0.67 18.12
C ASP A 80 -3.19 -0.34 18.45
N ARG A 81 -2.31 -0.28 17.44
CA ARG A 81 -0.87 0.03 17.53
C ARG A 81 -0.04 -0.98 18.32
N SER A 82 -0.54 -2.20 18.50
CA SER A 82 0.18 -3.29 19.15
C SER A 82 1.30 -3.85 18.26
N GLU A 83 1.14 -3.79 16.95
CA GLU A 83 2.09 -4.32 15.97
C GLU A 83 2.46 -3.29 14.92
N SER A 84 3.72 -3.30 14.49
CA SER A 84 4.17 -2.42 13.41
C SER A 84 5.35 -2.99 12.63
N TYR A 85 5.40 -2.64 11.36
CA TYR A 85 6.59 -2.80 10.55
C TYR A 85 6.76 -1.60 9.62
N MET A 86 7.95 -1.49 9.06
CA MET A 86 8.32 -0.50 8.08
C MET A 86 8.84 -1.20 6.84
N VAL A 87 8.45 -0.70 5.68
CA VAL A 87 8.96 -1.13 4.39
C VAL A 87 9.78 0.01 3.82
N THR A 88 11.01 -0.27 3.41
CA THR A 88 11.93 0.71 2.83
C THR A 88 12.40 0.22 1.48
N ALA A 89 12.13 0.98 0.42
CA ALA A 89 12.64 0.79 -0.92
C ALA A 89 13.75 1.82 -1.20
N VAL A 90 14.92 1.34 -1.59
CA VAL A 90 16.08 2.17 -1.93
C VAL A 90 16.39 2.00 -3.42
N ARG A 91 16.24 3.08 -4.20
CA ARG A 91 16.65 3.15 -5.60
C ARG A 91 18.05 3.75 -5.67
N ARG A 92 19.02 3.00 -6.18
CA ARG A 92 20.40 3.48 -6.43
C ARG A 92 20.47 4.25 -7.76
N PRO A 93 21.53 5.07 -7.99
CA PRO A 93 21.73 5.76 -9.26
C PRO A 93 21.71 4.85 -10.49
N SER A 94 22.12 3.58 -10.33
CA SER A 94 22.04 2.57 -11.40
C SER A 94 20.62 2.14 -11.77
N GLY A 95 19.59 2.68 -11.12
CA GLY A 95 18.19 2.28 -11.26
C GLY A 95 17.80 1.00 -10.51
N ARG A 96 18.76 0.30 -9.88
CA ARG A 96 18.46 -0.89 -9.07
C ARG A 96 17.68 -0.48 -7.82
N VAL A 97 16.61 -1.21 -7.54
CA VAL A 97 15.78 -1.03 -6.35
C VAL A 97 15.99 -2.22 -5.42
N LYS A 98 16.21 -1.94 -4.13
CA LYS A 98 16.21 -2.94 -3.06
C LYS A 98 15.14 -2.58 -2.05
N THR A 99 14.28 -3.54 -1.72
CA THR A 99 13.24 -3.37 -0.70
C THR A 99 13.56 -4.21 0.52
N VAL A 100 13.40 -3.63 1.71
CA VAL A 100 13.63 -4.26 3.00
C VAL A 100 12.41 -4.02 3.88
N ILE A 101 12.09 -5.00 4.72
CA ILE A 101 11.08 -4.86 5.76
C ILE A 101 11.79 -4.99 7.10
N ASP A 102 11.53 -4.05 8.00
CA ASP A 102 12.05 -4.00 9.35
C ASP A 102 10.88 -3.82 10.33
N GLY A 103 10.86 -4.52 11.46
CA GLY A 103 9.77 -4.37 12.42
C GLY A 103 9.64 -5.52 13.41
N THR A 104 8.49 -5.56 14.09
CA THR A 104 8.17 -6.60 15.07
C THR A 104 7.59 -7.87 14.42
N ALA A 105 7.15 -7.79 13.16
CA ALA A 105 6.65 -8.93 12.41
C ALA A 105 7.80 -9.82 11.87
N PRO A 106 7.61 -11.12 11.67
CA PRO A 106 8.61 -12.01 11.07
C PRO A 106 8.90 -11.60 9.62
N THR A 107 9.99 -10.85 9.42
CA THR A 107 10.34 -10.22 8.14
C THR A 107 10.94 -11.19 7.13
N ASP A 108 11.44 -12.34 7.59
CA ASP A 108 12.01 -13.43 6.80
C ASP A 108 10.98 -14.16 5.93
N GLN A 109 9.69 -14.01 6.23
CA GLN A 109 8.58 -14.64 5.51
C GLN A 109 7.77 -13.64 4.67
N CYS A 110 8.21 -12.39 4.60
CA CYS A 110 7.60 -11.40 3.75
C CYS A 110 8.07 -11.50 2.31
N THR A 111 7.13 -11.39 1.38
CA THR A 111 7.46 -11.07 -0.01
C THR A 111 7.09 -9.63 -0.29
N THR A 112 7.99 -8.90 -0.94
CA THR A 112 7.71 -7.55 -1.46
C THR A 112 7.83 -7.54 -2.98
N ASP A 113 6.97 -6.75 -3.60
CA ASP A 113 7.10 -6.34 -4.99
C ASP A 113 7.20 -4.82 -5.01
N THR A 114 8.10 -4.26 -5.82
CA THR A 114 8.34 -2.83 -5.87
C THR A 114 8.50 -2.38 -7.31
N THR A 115 7.59 -1.53 -7.74
CA THR A 115 7.67 -0.82 -9.01
C THR A 115 8.03 0.63 -8.74
N TRP A 116 9.15 1.06 -9.32
CA TRP A 116 9.59 2.46 -9.26
C TRP A 116 9.56 3.04 -10.67
N SER A 117 8.67 4.01 -10.90
CA SER A 117 8.46 4.65 -12.20
C SER A 117 8.76 6.15 -12.11
N PRO A 118 10.05 6.57 -12.17
CA PRO A 118 10.42 7.98 -12.02
C PRO A 118 9.74 8.88 -13.05
N ARG A 119 9.63 8.43 -14.30
CA ARG A 119 8.98 9.20 -15.39
C ARG A 119 7.48 9.41 -15.22
N GLN A 120 6.85 8.60 -14.37
CA GLN A 120 5.42 8.73 -14.06
C GLN A 120 5.20 9.34 -12.68
N ASP A 121 6.28 9.72 -11.99
CA ASP A 121 6.27 10.14 -10.60
C ASP A 121 5.53 9.17 -9.67
N VAL A 122 5.64 7.86 -9.90
CA VAL A 122 4.94 6.84 -9.09
C VAL A 122 5.90 5.81 -8.53
N ILE A 123 5.72 5.49 -7.25
CA ILE A 123 6.27 4.31 -6.60
C ILE A 123 5.12 3.47 -6.10
N GLU A 124 5.14 2.18 -6.41
CA GLU A 124 4.23 1.20 -5.87
C GLU A 124 5.01 0.10 -5.15
N VAL A 125 4.61 -0.19 -3.92
CA VAL A 125 5.16 -1.29 -3.14
C VAL A 125 4.02 -2.17 -2.67
N SER A 126 4.11 -3.46 -2.94
CA SER A 126 3.19 -4.48 -2.42
C SER A 126 3.90 -5.34 -1.40
N VAL A 127 3.24 -5.60 -0.28
CA VAL A 127 3.61 -6.60 0.73
C VAL A 127 2.62 -7.76 0.61
N VAL A 128 3.13 -8.98 0.57
CA VAL A 128 2.35 -10.20 0.37
C VAL A 128 2.72 -11.22 1.44
N GLY A 129 1.74 -11.99 1.89
CA GLY A 129 1.96 -13.15 2.75
C GLY A 129 1.85 -12.83 4.24
N GLN A 130 2.70 -13.47 5.05
CA GLN A 130 2.47 -13.61 6.49
C GLN A 130 2.80 -12.38 7.35
N CYS A 131 3.33 -11.31 6.76
CA CYS A 131 3.56 -10.06 7.48
C CYS A 131 2.45 -9.02 7.33
N LEU A 132 1.32 -9.41 6.75
CA LEU A 132 0.14 -8.56 6.77
C LEU A 132 -0.46 -8.55 8.17
N LEU A 133 -0.68 -7.35 8.70
CA LEU A 133 -1.40 -7.19 9.96
C LEU A 133 -2.89 -7.42 9.69
N PRO A 134 -3.61 -8.14 10.57
CA PRO A 134 -5.03 -8.39 10.40
C PRO A 134 -5.86 -7.11 10.56
N GLY A 135 -6.94 -7.02 9.80
CA GLY A 135 -7.90 -5.93 9.87
C GLY A 135 -7.37 -4.60 9.36
N ALA A 136 -8.01 -3.51 9.79
CA ALA A 136 -7.65 -2.18 9.34
C ALA A 136 -6.25 -1.78 9.85
N VAL A 137 -5.47 -1.16 8.97
CA VAL A 137 -4.11 -0.70 9.28
C VAL A 137 -4.01 0.82 9.18
N ARG A 138 -2.98 1.39 9.81
CA ARG A 138 -2.58 2.77 9.59
C ARG A 138 -1.32 2.77 8.73
N VAL A 139 -1.34 3.54 7.65
CA VAL A 139 -0.20 3.71 6.74
C VAL A 139 0.35 5.11 6.87
N THR A 140 1.67 5.23 7.03
CA THR A 140 2.40 6.50 6.99
C THR A 140 3.60 6.35 6.08
N THR A 141 3.75 7.22 5.10
CA THR A 141 4.83 7.19 4.10
C THR A 141 5.90 8.24 4.39
N PHE A 142 7.06 8.11 3.77
CA PHE A 142 8.10 9.15 3.70
C PHE A 142 8.92 8.97 2.43
N VAL A 143 9.66 10.00 2.04
CA VAL A 143 10.62 9.96 0.94
C VAL A 143 11.84 10.81 1.30
N GLY A 144 13.03 10.34 0.92
CA GLY A 144 14.27 11.05 1.17
C GLY A 144 15.34 10.75 0.11
N ALA A 145 16.49 11.39 0.25
CA ALA A 145 17.68 11.18 -0.57
C ALA A 145 18.93 11.16 0.31
N GLY A 146 19.93 10.33 -0.02
CA GLY A 146 21.15 10.21 0.79
C GLY A 146 21.96 8.94 0.55
N ASP A 147 22.95 8.67 1.39
CA ASP A 147 23.81 7.47 1.36
C ASP A 147 23.13 6.22 1.96
N GLY A 148 22.26 6.44 2.95
CA GLY A 148 21.12 5.62 3.30
C GLY A 148 21.22 4.88 4.63
N SER A 149 20.16 5.00 5.42
CA SER A 149 19.65 3.96 6.34
C SER A 149 18.14 4.10 6.49
N TYR A 150 17.63 5.33 6.66
CA TYR A 150 16.20 5.68 6.74
C TYR A 150 15.98 7.13 6.28
N GLY A 151 14.73 7.54 6.00
CA GLY A 151 14.38 8.94 5.75
C GLY A 151 14.32 9.77 7.05
N ASP A 152 14.31 11.09 6.95
CA ASP A 152 14.20 11.94 8.14
C ASP A 152 12.79 11.79 8.75
N PRO A 153 12.64 11.59 10.08
CA PRO A 153 11.32 11.54 10.73
C PRO A 153 10.40 12.72 10.40
N SER A 154 10.97 13.88 10.05
CA SER A 154 10.22 15.06 9.62
C SER A 154 9.59 14.95 8.23
N ASP A 155 10.06 14.01 7.40
CA ASP A 155 9.54 13.70 6.06
C ASP A 155 8.30 12.78 6.11
N PHE A 156 7.96 12.27 7.29
CA PHE A 156 6.82 11.36 7.44
C PHE A 156 5.51 12.09 7.24
N THR A 157 4.63 11.44 6.50
CA THR A 157 3.30 11.93 6.23
C THR A 157 2.41 11.85 7.45
N ARG A 158 1.21 12.44 7.38
CA ARG A 158 0.19 12.18 8.41
C ARG A 158 -0.48 10.84 8.11
N GLY A 159 -0.28 9.85 8.99
CA GLY A 159 -0.87 8.53 8.83
C GLY A 159 -2.39 8.53 8.61
N PHE A 160 -2.88 7.55 7.85
CA PHE A 160 -4.30 7.37 7.55
C PHE A 160 -4.70 5.91 7.68
N ARG A 161 -5.98 5.67 8.00
CA ARG A 161 -6.53 4.32 8.22
C ARG A 161 -6.97 3.71 6.89
N VAL A 162 -6.64 2.44 6.70
CA VAL A 162 -6.97 1.64 5.53
C VAL A 162 -7.73 0.40 6.00
N PRO A 163 -9.03 0.26 5.71
CA PRO A 163 -9.78 -0.95 6.05
C PRO A 163 -9.24 -2.14 5.27
N GLN A 164 -9.37 -3.34 5.83
CA GLN A 164 -9.14 -4.57 5.09
C GLN A 164 -10.45 -5.00 4.44
N ASP A 165 -10.40 -5.28 3.14
CA ASP A 165 -11.51 -5.87 2.39
C ASP A 165 -11.78 -7.33 2.80
#